data_AF-A0A2V6TGU8-F1
#
_entry.id   AF-A0A2V6TGU8-F1
#
_cell.length_a   1.000
_cell.length_b   1.000
_cell.length_c   1.000
_cell.angle_alpha   90.00
_cell.angle_beta   90.00
_cell.angle_gamma   90.00
#
_symmetry.space_group_name_H-M   'P 1'
#
loop_
_entity.id
_entity.type
_entity.pdbx_description
1 polymer ?
#
loop_
_entity_poly.entity_id
_entity_poly.type
_entity_poly.pdbx_seq_one_letter_code
_entity_poly.pdbx_strand_id
1 'polypeptide(L)'
;MCPLMSQATSARDVLAGSYRFLPGIAPFSSGAAALPGYQVVHATLGTPIPWREGFDLIDRHLRAEGRPRAALCAIELRSPAPFTFAGFDAFNAGYQALLAEWKLLVGGENPIARTNVAPVVGAPTEPSLYGFGYTVPGAAPRPT
;
A
#
# COMPACT_ATOMS: atom_id res chain seq x y z
N MET A 1 -27.88 26.34 13.61
CA MET A 1 -26.48 26.68 13.30
C MET A 1 -25.69 25.39 13.39
N CYS A 2 -25.42 24.73 12.26
CA CYS A 2 -24.71 23.45 12.21
C CYS A 2 -23.57 23.58 11.21
N PRO A 3 -22.31 23.66 11.64
CA PRO A 3 -21.19 23.56 10.72
C PRO A 3 -20.51 22.21 10.96
N LEU A 4 -20.78 21.25 10.08
CA LEU A 4 -19.77 20.26 9.72
C LEU A 4 -19.87 20.06 8.21
N MET A 5 -19.37 21.06 7.49
CA MET A 5 -18.80 20.79 6.18
C MET A 5 -17.60 19.88 6.44
N SER A 6 -17.78 18.57 6.27
CA SER A 6 -16.67 17.64 6.14
C SER A 6 -15.79 18.19 5.02
N GLN A 7 -14.59 18.67 5.35
CA GLN A 7 -13.64 19.04 4.31
C GLN A 7 -13.39 17.78 3.49
N ALA A 8 -13.72 17.84 2.20
CA ALA A 8 -13.37 16.78 1.28
C ALA A 8 -11.86 16.56 1.39
N THR A 9 -11.47 15.36 1.85
CA THR A 9 -10.06 15.02 2.00
C THR A 9 -9.40 15.16 0.64
N SER A 10 -8.53 16.15 0.51
CA SER A 10 -7.83 16.41 -0.75
C SER A 10 -6.73 15.37 -0.93
N ALA A 11 -6.55 14.90 -2.16
CA ALA A 11 -5.44 14.00 -2.46
C ALA A 11 -4.10 14.68 -2.15
N ARG A 12 -3.15 13.89 -1.63
CA ARG A 12 -1.81 14.35 -1.23
C ARG A 12 -0.76 13.69 -2.10
N ASP A 13 0.22 14.47 -2.56
CA ASP A 13 1.28 13.98 -3.42
C ASP A 13 2.40 13.30 -2.62
N VAL A 14 2.91 12.19 -3.16
CA VAL A 14 4.13 11.51 -2.73
C VAL A 14 5.17 11.70 -3.82
N LEU A 15 5.83 12.86 -3.83
CA LEU A 15 6.71 13.26 -4.94
C LEU A 15 7.85 12.27 -5.20
N ALA A 16 8.49 11.75 -4.14
CA ALA A 16 9.53 10.73 -4.24
C ALA A 16 9.01 9.41 -4.84
N GLY A 17 7.72 9.14 -4.71
CA GLY A 17 7.04 7.97 -5.24
C GLY A 17 6.29 8.20 -6.55
N SER A 18 6.21 9.43 -7.04
CA SER A 18 5.52 9.78 -8.29
C SER A 18 4.04 9.38 -8.36
N TYR A 19 3.33 9.39 -7.22
CA TYR A 19 1.88 9.18 -7.13
C TYR A 19 1.25 10.17 -6.15
N ARG A 20 -0.07 10.15 -6.09
CA ARG A 20 -0.87 10.80 -5.04
C ARG A 20 -1.82 9.83 -4.40
N PHE A 21 -2.17 10.06 -3.15
CA PHE A 21 -3.10 9.22 -2.40
C PHE A 21 -4.25 10.04 -1.82
N LEU A 22 -5.39 9.39 -1.66
CA LEU A 22 -6.49 9.90 -0.85
C LEU A 22 -6.31 9.37 0.58
N PRO A 23 -6.13 10.23 1.60
CA PRO A 23 -6.03 9.77 2.98
C PRO A 23 -7.20 8.86 3.38
N GLY A 24 -6.90 7.91 4.25
CA GLY A 24 -7.84 6.90 4.73
C GLY A 24 -7.70 6.71 6.23
N ILE A 25 -7.76 5.46 6.67
CA ILE A 25 -7.51 5.12 8.07
C ILE A 25 -6.04 4.77 8.28
N ALA A 26 -5.60 4.75 9.54
CA ALA A 26 -4.20 4.54 9.87
C ALA A 26 -3.56 3.29 9.21
N PRO A 27 -4.28 2.17 8.98
CA PRO A 27 -3.73 1.02 8.26
C PRO A 27 -3.60 1.13 6.74
N PHE A 28 -4.33 2.03 6.05
CA PHE A 28 -4.29 2.14 4.58
C PHE A 28 -4.95 3.42 4.04
N SER A 29 -4.47 3.89 2.89
CA SER A 29 -5.11 4.97 2.15
C SER A 29 -6.41 4.52 1.48
N SER A 30 -7.30 5.47 1.17
CA SER A 30 -8.56 5.23 0.46
C SER A 30 -8.36 5.02 -1.05
N GLY A 31 -7.15 5.24 -1.56
CA GLY A 31 -6.79 5.05 -2.95
C GLY A 31 -5.50 5.76 -3.30
N ALA A 32 -4.91 5.37 -4.43
CA ALA A 32 -3.71 5.96 -4.99
C ALA A 32 -3.86 6.09 -6.52
N ALA A 33 -3.24 7.11 -7.11
CA ALA A 33 -3.19 7.33 -8.55
C ALA A 33 -1.82 7.87 -8.94
N ALA A 34 -1.27 7.40 -10.06
CA ALA A 34 0.02 7.90 -10.55
C ALA A 34 -0.05 9.41 -10.89
N LEU A 35 1.07 10.13 -10.69
CA LEU A 35 1.20 11.49 -11.19
C LEU A 35 1.39 11.47 -12.73
N PRO A 36 1.13 12.59 -13.43
CA PRO A 36 1.37 12.68 -14.87
C PRO A 36 2.79 12.24 -15.27
N GLY A 37 2.90 11.47 -16.36
CA GLY A 37 4.18 10.89 -16.81
C GLY A 37 4.60 9.61 -16.07
N TYR A 38 3.74 9.09 -15.19
CA TYR A 38 3.92 7.83 -14.49
C TYR A 38 2.68 6.95 -14.65
N GLN A 39 2.86 5.65 -14.43
CA GLN A 39 1.80 4.66 -14.39
C GLN A 39 1.99 3.71 -13.21
N VAL A 40 0.90 3.16 -12.69
CA VAL A 40 0.93 2.10 -11.68
C VAL A 40 1.09 0.75 -12.36
N VAL A 41 2.16 0.04 -12.04
CA VAL A 41 2.33 -1.38 -12.37
C VAL A 41 1.81 -2.21 -11.21
N HIS A 42 0.97 -3.18 -11.51
CA HIS A 42 0.56 -4.21 -10.57
C HIS A 42 1.39 -5.47 -10.78
N ALA A 43 2.18 -5.85 -9.78
CA ALA A 43 2.93 -7.10 -9.76
C ALA A 43 2.25 -8.11 -8.83
N THR A 44 2.06 -9.34 -9.31
CA THR A 44 1.51 -10.46 -8.53
C THR A 44 2.58 -11.52 -8.33
N LEU A 45 2.58 -12.13 -7.15
CA LEU A 45 3.48 -13.24 -6.83
C LEU A 45 2.84 -14.55 -7.31
N GLY A 46 3.65 -15.45 -7.86
CA GLY A 46 3.20 -16.80 -8.23
C GLY A 46 2.75 -17.63 -7.02
N THR A 47 3.27 -17.33 -5.83
CA THR A 47 2.83 -17.91 -4.55
C THR A 47 2.94 -16.86 -3.46
N PRO A 48 1.91 -16.66 -2.60
CA PRO A 48 2.00 -15.71 -1.50
C PRO A 48 3.11 -16.08 -0.51
N ILE A 49 3.86 -15.09 -0.05
CA ILE A 49 4.93 -15.27 0.94
C ILE A 49 4.65 -14.40 2.17
N PRO A 50 5.17 -14.76 3.37
CA PRO A 50 4.95 -13.99 4.59
C PRO A 50 5.20 -12.49 4.38
N TRP A 51 4.30 -11.64 4.85
CA TRP A 51 4.27 -10.23 4.42
C TRP A 51 5.57 -9.47 4.70
N ARG A 52 6.31 -9.81 5.77
CA ARG A 52 7.61 -9.19 6.08
C ARG A 52 8.65 -9.51 5.01
N GLU A 53 8.77 -10.78 4.64
CA GLU A 53 9.59 -11.23 3.51
C GLU A 53 9.10 -10.62 2.19
N GLY A 54 7.78 -10.44 2.06
CA GLY A 54 7.14 -9.71 0.98
C GLY A 54 7.66 -8.27 0.83
N PHE A 55 7.81 -7.54 1.93
CA PHE A 55 8.40 -6.20 1.91
C PHE A 55 9.88 -6.24 1.48
N ASP A 56 10.66 -7.21 1.95
CA ASP A 56 12.05 -7.36 1.47
C ASP A 56 12.12 -7.67 -0.03
N LEU A 57 11.17 -8.46 -0.55
CA LEU A 57 11.03 -8.72 -1.98
C LEU A 57 10.68 -7.44 -2.75
N ILE A 58 9.71 -6.66 -2.25
CA ILE A 58 9.32 -5.38 -2.85
C ILE A 58 10.53 -4.43 -2.91
N ASP A 59 11.32 -4.30 -1.86
CA ASP A 59 12.50 -3.44 -1.86
C ASP A 59 13.51 -3.84 -2.93
N ARG A 60 13.80 -5.14 -3.05
CA ARG A 60 14.69 -5.66 -4.10
C ARG A 60 14.12 -5.42 -5.50
N HIS A 61 12.83 -5.66 -5.69
CA HIS A 61 12.14 -5.44 -6.97
C HIS A 61 12.18 -3.96 -7.38
N LEU A 62 11.82 -3.05 -6.48
CA LEU A 62 11.83 -1.61 -6.76
C LEU A 62 13.24 -1.12 -7.08
N ARG A 63 14.26 -1.60 -6.37
CA ARG A 63 15.66 -1.26 -6.69
C ARG A 63 16.06 -1.74 -8.09
N ALA A 64 15.65 -2.95 -8.49
CA ALA A 64 15.92 -3.47 -9.83
C ALA A 64 15.23 -2.63 -10.92
N GLU A 65 14.04 -2.10 -10.64
CA GLU A 65 13.29 -1.18 -11.50
C GLU A 65 13.81 0.28 -11.44
N GLY A 66 14.86 0.55 -10.66
CA GLY A 66 15.39 1.91 -10.48
C GLY A 66 14.42 2.84 -9.74
N ARG A 67 13.53 2.29 -8.91
CA ARG A 67 12.51 3.01 -8.15
C ARG A 67 12.82 3.01 -6.65
N PRO A 68 12.53 4.10 -5.92
CA PRO A 68 12.65 4.12 -4.47
C PRO A 68 11.51 3.33 -3.82
N ARG A 69 11.69 2.93 -2.55
CA ARG A 69 10.61 2.36 -1.72
C ARG A 69 9.34 3.20 -1.72
N ALA A 70 9.51 4.53 -1.77
CA ALA A 70 8.42 5.48 -1.86
C ALA A 70 7.53 5.29 -3.10
N ALA A 71 7.96 4.56 -4.14
CA ALA A 71 7.12 4.27 -5.30
C ALA A 71 6.02 3.23 -5.04
N LEU A 72 6.10 2.48 -3.92
CA LEU A 72 5.06 1.55 -3.49
C LEU A 72 3.78 2.32 -3.14
N CYS A 73 2.68 2.04 -3.83
CA CYS A 73 1.41 2.75 -3.65
C CYS A 73 0.24 1.83 -3.28
N ALA A 74 0.39 0.51 -3.45
CA ALA A 74 -0.61 -0.46 -3.02
C ALA A 74 0.02 -1.80 -2.60
N ILE A 75 -0.61 -2.51 -1.67
CA ILE A 75 -0.28 -3.89 -1.34
C ILE A 75 -1.55 -4.75 -1.23
N GLU A 76 -1.43 -6.02 -1.61
CA GLU A 76 -2.48 -7.01 -1.46
C GLU A 76 -2.03 -8.12 -0.53
N LEU A 77 -2.77 -8.32 0.55
CA LEU A 77 -2.49 -9.36 1.52
C LEU A 77 -3.54 -10.47 1.47
N ARG A 78 -3.09 -11.69 1.76
CA ARG A 78 -3.92 -12.85 2.06
C ARG A 78 -3.68 -13.28 3.50
N SER A 79 -4.75 -13.51 4.26
CA SER A 79 -4.69 -13.92 5.66
C SER A 79 -5.20 -15.36 5.83
N PRO A 80 -4.76 -16.08 6.88
CA PRO A 80 -5.23 -17.45 7.14
C PRO A 80 -6.73 -17.52 7.42
N ALA A 81 -7.26 -16.50 8.08
CA ALA A 81 -8.65 -16.36 8.45
C ALA A 81 -8.99 -14.85 8.61
N PRO A 82 -10.27 -14.47 8.65
CA PRO A 82 -10.67 -13.12 9.04
C PRO A 82 -10.11 -12.77 10.42
N PHE A 83 -9.59 -11.55 10.59
CA PHE A 83 -9.06 -11.11 11.87
C PHE A 83 -10.18 -10.86 12.88
N THR A 84 -9.90 -11.12 14.16
CA THR A 84 -10.61 -10.45 15.25
C THR A 84 -10.19 -8.98 15.30
N PHE A 85 -10.99 -8.09 15.92
CA PHE A 85 -10.60 -6.68 16.05
C PHE A 85 -9.23 -6.50 16.72
N ALA A 86 -9.01 -7.17 17.87
CA ALA A 86 -7.73 -7.12 18.56
C ALA A 86 -6.56 -7.70 17.73
N GLY A 87 -6.81 -8.78 16.98
CA GLY A 87 -5.81 -9.36 16.08
C GLY A 87 -5.46 -8.42 14.93
N PHE A 88 -6.45 -7.69 14.41
CA PHE A 88 -6.25 -6.68 13.37
C PHE A 88 -5.44 -5.50 13.88
N ASP A 89 -5.72 -5.01 15.09
CA ASP A 89 -4.96 -3.92 15.72
C ASP A 89 -3.50 -4.31 15.95
N ALA A 90 -3.25 -5.51 16.48
CA ALA A 90 -1.90 -6.03 16.68
C ALA A 90 -1.13 -6.18 15.36
N PHE A 91 -1.78 -6.70 14.31
CA PHE A 91 -1.19 -6.77 12.97
C PHE A 91 -0.85 -5.38 12.42
N ASN A 92 -1.77 -4.42 12.55
CA ASN A 92 -1.60 -3.07 12.05
C ASN A 92 -0.50 -2.29 12.76
N ALA A 93 -0.30 -2.52 14.06
CA ALA A 93 0.82 -1.92 14.79
C ALA A 93 2.17 -2.36 14.20
N GLY A 94 2.33 -3.65 13.89
CA GLY A 94 3.53 -4.17 13.24
C GLY A 94 3.72 -3.64 11.82
N TYR A 95 2.64 -3.51 11.06
CA TYR A 95 2.64 -2.92 9.72
C TYR A 95 3.05 -1.45 9.72
N GLN A 96 2.46 -0.64 10.61
CA GLN A 96 2.78 0.78 10.74
C GLN A 96 4.22 1.03 11.19
N ALA A 97 4.73 0.21 12.10
CA ALA A 97 6.14 0.26 12.51
C ALA A 97 7.08 0.06 11.31
N LEU A 98 6.79 -0.90 10.43
CA LEU A 98 7.57 -1.13 9.20
C LEU A 98 7.50 0.08 8.26
N LEU A 99 6.31 0.65 8.04
CA LEU A 99 6.17 1.85 7.19
C LEU A 99 6.93 3.06 7.75
N ALA A 100 6.95 3.22 9.07
CA ALA A 100 7.72 4.26 9.73
C ALA A 100 9.23 4.04 9.59
N GLU A 101 9.71 2.81 9.78
CA GLU A 101 11.11 2.41 9.55
C GLU A 101 11.55 2.71 8.11
N TRP A 102 10.69 2.42 7.14
CA TRP A 102 10.92 2.71 5.73
C TRP A 102 10.73 4.19 5.34
N LYS A 103 10.33 5.05 6.30
CA LYS A 103 10.06 6.48 6.09
C LYS A 103 9.01 6.75 5.00
N LEU A 104 7.97 5.91 4.95
CA LEU A 104 6.91 5.98 3.93
C LEU A 104 5.72 6.84 4.33
N LEU A 105 5.58 7.21 5.61
CA LEU A 105 4.46 8.01 6.08
C LEU A 105 4.56 9.46 5.59
N VAL A 106 3.45 10.02 5.10
CA VAL A 106 3.37 11.39 4.60
C VAL A 106 2.65 12.26 5.62
N GLY A 107 3.43 12.99 6.43
CA GLY A 107 2.87 13.77 7.54
C GLY A 107 2.13 12.90 8.55
N GLY A 108 2.60 11.68 8.79
CA GLY A 108 1.99 10.70 9.70
C GLY A 108 0.91 9.82 9.07
N GLU A 109 0.47 10.10 7.84
CA GLU A 109 -0.55 9.31 7.14
C GLU A 109 0.09 8.21 6.30
N ASN A 110 -0.58 7.07 6.21
CA ASN A 110 -0.17 5.96 5.34
C ASN A 110 -0.67 6.20 3.91
N PRO A 111 0.23 6.39 2.92
CA PRO A 111 -0.19 6.64 1.55
C PRO A 111 -0.51 5.36 0.75
N ILE A 112 -0.22 4.18 1.29
CA ILE A 112 -0.34 2.89 0.61
C ILE A 112 -1.76 2.34 0.77
N ALA A 113 -2.41 2.06 -0.36
CA ALA A 113 -3.69 1.37 -0.39
C ALA A 113 -3.48 -0.12 -0.04
N ARG A 114 -4.46 -0.76 0.61
CA ARG A 114 -4.30 -2.16 1.02
C ARG A 114 -5.59 -2.96 0.89
N THR A 115 -5.46 -4.16 0.34
CA THR A 115 -6.48 -5.21 0.50
C THR A 115 -5.98 -6.25 1.49
N ASN A 116 -6.91 -6.81 2.27
CA ASN A 116 -6.60 -7.88 3.22
C ASN A 116 -7.70 -8.94 3.15
N VAL A 117 -7.49 -9.98 2.34
CA VAL A 117 -8.51 -11.01 2.05
C VAL A 117 -8.18 -12.30 2.79
N ALA A 118 -9.17 -12.93 3.42
CA ALA A 118 -9.04 -14.28 3.96
C ALA A 118 -9.73 -15.26 3.00
N PRO A 119 -9.01 -15.93 2.08
CA PRO A 119 -9.62 -16.83 1.12
C PRO A 119 -10.08 -18.12 1.81
N VAL A 120 -11.20 -18.68 1.37
CA VAL A 120 -11.73 -19.95 1.91
C VAL A 120 -10.90 -21.15 1.44
N VAL A 121 -10.34 -21.08 0.22
CA VAL A 121 -9.50 -22.12 -0.39
C VAL A 121 -8.10 -21.55 -0.63
N GLY A 122 -7.06 -22.32 -0.28
CA GLY A 122 -5.67 -21.90 -0.47
C GLY A 122 -5.25 -20.76 0.48
N ALA A 123 -5.84 -20.69 1.67
CA ALA A 123 -5.41 -19.74 2.69
C ALA A 123 -3.93 -20.00 3.08
N PRO A 124 -3.10 -18.94 3.18
CA PRO A 124 -1.75 -19.09 3.69
C PRO A 124 -1.79 -19.43 5.19
N THR A 125 -0.66 -19.88 5.74
CA THR A 125 -0.52 -20.20 7.17
C THR A 125 -0.35 -18.95 8.05
N GLU A 126 0.07 -17.83 7.47
CA GLU A 126 0.17 -16.52 8.11
C GLU A 126 -0.18 -15.38 7.12
N PRO A 127 -0.35 -14.12 7.56
CA PRO A 127 -0.57 -13.00 6.65
C PRO A 127 0.57 -12.87 5.62
N SER A 128 0.22 -12.98 4.34
CA SER A 128 1.17 -13.10 3.24
C SER A 128 0.89 -12.09 2.14
N LEU A 129 1.96 -11.57 1.53
CA LEU A 129 1.89 -10.72 0.34
C LEU A 129 1.47 -11.55 -0.87
N TYR A 130 0.42 -11.10 -1.56
CA TYR A 130 -0.05 -11.68 -2.82
C TYR A 130 0.36 -10.84 -4.03
N GLY A 131 0.32 -9.52 -3.89
CA GLY A 131 0.66 -8.58 -4.95
C GLY A 131 0.91 -7.19 -4.41
N PHE A 132 1.44 -6.32 -5.26
CA PHE A 132 1.73 -4.93 -4.91
C PHE A 132 1.68 -4.03 -6.13
N GLY A 133 1.29 -2.78 -5.91
CA GLY A 133 1.26 -1.73 -6.92
C GLY A 133 2.38 -0.72 -6.68
N TYR A 134 3.10 -0.36 -7.73
CA TYR A 134 4.16 0.66 -7.66
C TYR A 134 4.22 1.50 -8.92
N THR A 135 4.79 2.70 -8.84
CA THR A 135 4.91 3.57 -10.00
C THR A 135 6.18 3.32 -10.81
N VAL A 136 6.04 3.41 -12.13
CA VAL A 136 7.14 3.51 -13.11
C VAL A 136 6.89 4.68 -14.05
N PRO A 137 7.92 5.23 -14.71
CA PRO A 137 7.71 6.17 -15.81
C PRO A 137 6.76 5.60 -16.87
N GLY A 138 5.83 6.42 -17.35
CA GLY A 138 4.81 6.03 -18.30
C GLY A 138 4.67 7.05 -19.43
N ALA A 139 4.20 6.59 -20.58
CA ALA A 139 3.97 7.46 -21.75
C ALA A 139 2.60 8.15 -21.72
N ALA A 140 1.71 7.76 -20.81
CA ALA A 140 0.35 8.26 -20.77
C ALA A 140 0.27 9.63 -20.08
N PRO A 141 -0.34 10.65 -20.70
CA PRO A 141 -0.62 11.93 -20.03
C PRO A 141 -1.76 11.83 -19.00
N ARG A 142 -2.53 10.74 -19.02
CA ARG A 142 -3.65 10.49 -18.11
C ARG A 142 -3.21 9.59 -16.95
N PRO A 143 -3.54 9.93 -15.70
CA PRO A 143 -3.29 9.05 -14.56
C PRO A 143 -3.91 7.65 -14.76
N THR A 144 -3.16 6.65 -14.32
CA THR A 144 -3.64 5.28 -14.04
C THR A 144 -3.71 5.09 -12.54
#